data_AF-W1PYQ6-F1
#
_entry.id   AF-W1PYQ6-F1
#
_cell.length_a   1.000
_cell.length_b   1.000
_cell.length_c   1.000
_cell.angle_alpha   90.00
_cell.angle_beta   90.00
_cell.angle_gamma   90.00
#
_symmetry.space_group_name_H-M   'P 1'
#
loop_
_entity.id
_entity.type
_entity.pdbx_description
1 polymer ?
#
loop_
_entity_poly.entity_id
_entity_poly.type
_entity_poly.pdbx_seq_one_letter_code
_entity_poly.pdbx_strand_id
1 'polypeptide(L)'
;MVDAWGGWILFQSLLQTLKNVASTHGVSIATVAVRYILDQPSVAGSMVGVRLDLSEHIKDCNAILSLVLDDDDKSSITEVSKKGRDLQLVIGDCGDEYRRA
;
A
#
# COMPACT_ATOMS: atom_id res chain seq x y z
N MET A 1 -3.43 13.74 -2.74
CA MET A 1 -3.37 12.37 -3.32
C MET A 1 -4.60 11.53 -2.95
N VAL A 2 -4.94 11.37 -1.66
CA VAL A 2 -6.15 10.62 -1.24
C VAL A 2 -7.44 11.17 -1.87
N ASP A 3 -7.65 12.49 -1.84
CA ASP A 3 -8.82 13.12 -2.46
C ASP A 3 -8.86 12.96 -3.99
N ALA A 4 -7.69 13.05 -4.62
CA ALA A 4 -7.54 12.84 -6.06
C ALA A 4 -7.80 11.37 -6.46
N TRP A 5 -7.45 10.40 -5.62
CA TRP A 5 -7.71 8.99 -5.88
C TRP A 5 -9.18 8.64 -5.70
N GLY A 6 -9.78 8.92 -4.54
CA GLY A 6 -11.18 8.56 -4.28
C GLY A 6 -11.75 9.06 -2.95
N GLY A 7 -11.01 9.93 -2.26
CA GLY A 7 -11.41 10.50 -0.99
C GLY A 7 -11.20 9.57 0.21
N TRP A 8 -11.42 10.12 1.39
CA TRP A 8 -11.15 9.45 2.65
C TRP A 8 -12.02 8.22 2.91
N ILE A 9 -13.28 8.22 2.48
CA ILE A 9 -14.19 7.10 2.70
C ILE A 9 -13.65 5.84 1.99
N LEU A 10 -13.27 5.96 0.72
CA LEU A 10 -12.69 4.84 -0.03
C LEU A 10 -11.35 4.40 0.56
N PHE A 11 -10.52 5.35 0.98
CA PHE A 11 -9.25 5.03 1.64
C PHE A 11 -9.44 4.26 2.95
N GLN A 12 -10.45 4.60 3.75
CA GLN A 12 -10.80 3.81 4.93
C GLN A 12 -11.27 2.39 4.57
N SER A 13 -12.03 2.22 3.49
CA SER A 13 -12.39 0.88 3.00
C SER A 13 -11.16 0.06 2.60
N LEU A 14 -10.18 0.68 1.95
CA LEU A 14 -8.91 0.02 1.62
C LEU A 14 -8.15 -0.39 2.89
N LEU A 15 -8.02 0.53 3.86
CA LEU A 15 -7.34 0.24 5.13
C LEU A 15 -8.02 -0.88 5.93
N GLN A 16 -9.36 -0.94 5.92
CA GLN A 16 -10.09 -2.04 6.55
C GLN A 16 -9.82 -3.38 5.86
N THR A 17 -9.76 -3.38 4.53
CA THR A 17 -9.43 -4.58 3.75
C THR A 17 -8.01 -5.06 4.07
N LEU A 18 -7.04 -4.15 4.05
CA LEU A 18 -5.65 -4.45 4.44
C LEU A 18 -5.55 -4.91 5.89
N LYS A 19 -6.35 -4.35 6.80
CA LYS A 19 -6.39 -4.77 8.20
C LYS A 19 -6.88 -6.20 8.36
N ASN A 20 -7.89 -6.61 7.60
CA ASN A 20 -8.40 -7.98 7.64
C ASN A 20 -7.31 -8.96 7.19
N VAL A 21 -6.68 -8.70 6.04
CA VAL A 21 -5.54 -9.50 5.54
C VAL A 21 -4.40 -9.53 6.56
N ALA A 22 -4.01 -8.37 7.09
CA ALA A 22 -2.94 -8.27 8.08
C ALA A 22 -3.24 -9.08 9.36
N SER A 23 -4.51 -9.10 9.78
CA SER A 23 -4.96 -9.87 10.94
C SER A 23 -4.88 -11.38 10.69
N THR A 24 -5.24 -11.85 9.49
CA THR A 24 -5.11 -13.26 9.09
C THR A 24 -3.66 -13.73 9.14
N HIS A 25 -2.74 -12.91 8.66
CA HIS A 25 -1.30 -13.24 8.59
C HIS A 25 -0.50 -12.86 9.85
N GLY A 26 -1.13 -12.20 10.83
CA GLY A 26 -0.46 -11.77 12.06
C GLY A 26 0.64 -10.70 11.86
N VAL A 27 0.49 -9.85 10.85
CA VAL A 27 1.46 -8.80 10.48
C VAL A 27 0.82 -7.41 10.53
N SER A 28 1.60 -6.36 10.27
CA SER A 28 1.07 -4.99 10.18
C SER A 28 0.38 -4.71 8.84
N ILE A 29 -0.52 -3.71 8.81
CA ILE A 29 -1.11 -3.18 7.57
C ILE A 29 -0.01 -2.74 6.60
N ALA A 30 1.07 -2.13 7.11
CA ALA A 30 2.19 -1.66 6.30
C ALA A 30 2.94 -2.84 5.64
N THR A 31 3.15 -3.94 6.35
CA THR A 31 3.77 -5.17 5.82
C THR A 31 2.96 -5.72 4.63
N VAL A 32 1.63 -5.80 4.77
CA VAL A 32 0.74 -6.23 3.67
C VAL A 32 0.82 -5.29 2.49
N ALA A 33 0.73 -3.97 2.72
CA ALA A 33 0.76 -2.98 1.65
C ALA A 33 2.09 -3.03 0.87
N VAL A 34 3.22 -3.12 1.56
CA VAL A 34 4.54 -3.22 0.92
C VAL A 34 4.68 -4.53 0.15
N ARG A 35 4.28 -5.66 0.74
CA ARG A 35 4.32 -6.96 0.04
C ARG A 35 3.48 -6.95 -1.23
N TYR A 36 2.26 -6.41 -1.16
CA TYR A 36 1.35 -6.32 -2.29
C TYR A 36 1.95 -5.53 -3.47
N ILE A 37 2.69 -4.46 -3.18
CA ILE A 37 3.38 -3.66 -4.21
C ILE A 37 4.63 -4.38 -4.73
N LEU A 38 5.40 -5.05 -3.87
CA LEU A 38 6.57 -5.85 -4.29
C LEU A 38 6.18 -7.04 -5.19
N ASP A 39 4.94 -7.53 -5.09
CA ASP A 39 4.43 -8.61 -5.95
C ASP A 39 4.07 -8.16 -7.38
N GLN A 40 4.11 -6.86 -7.65
CA GLN A 40 3.76 -6.35 -8.98
C GLN A 40 4.88 -6.61 -10.00
N PRO A 41 4.57 -6.97 -11.27
CA PRO A 41 5.56 -7.42 -12.24
C PRO A 41 6.76 -6.50 -12.49
N SER A 42 6.59 -5.19 -12.29
CA SER A 42 7.60 -4.17 -12.60
C SER A 42 8.25 -3.54 -11.35
N VAL A 43 8.02 -4.10 -10.16
CA VAL A 43 8.54 -3.55 -8.91
C VAL A 43 9.70 -4.40 -8.39
N ALA A 44 10.91 -3.83 -8.40
CA ALA A 44 12.11 -4.51 -7.90
C ALA A 44 12.36 -4.28 -6.40
N GLY A 45 11.76 -3.25 -5.80
CA GLY A 45 11.99 -2.87 -4.41
C GLY A 45 11.03 -1.82 -3.90
N SER A 46 10.99 -1.67 -2.57
CA SER A 46 10.21 -0.66 -1.87
C SER A 46 11.06 -0.04 -0.77
N MET A 47 10.89 1.26 -0.53
CA MET A 47 11.64 2.01 0.47
C MET A 47 10.77 2.22 1.70
N VAL A 48 11.30 1.84 2.87
CA VAL A 48 10.65 2.09 4.17
C VAL A 48 11.44 3.17 4.91
N GLY A 49 10.79 4.30 5.18
CA GLY A 49 11.37 5.37 5.98
C GLY A 49 11.38 4.99 7.47
N VAL A 50 12.51 5.24 8.14
CA VAL A 50 12.69 4.98 9.59
C VAL A 50 13.15 6.25 10.30
N ARG A 51 12.91 6.33 11.60
CA ARG A 51 13.51 7.33 12.48
C ARG A 51 14.38 6.60 13.49
N LEU A 52 15.69 6.76 13.38
CA LEU A 52 16.64 6.13 14.29
C LEU A 52 16.29 6.46 15.74
N ASP A 53 16.40 5.47 16.62
CA ASP A 53 16.06 5.52 18.05
C ASP A 53 14.58 5.76 18.41
N LEU A 54 13.70 5.94 17.41
CA LEU A 54 12.26 6.12 17.64
C LEU A 54 11.41 5.02 16.99
N SER A 55 11.71 4.69 15.73
CA SER A 55 10.93 3.74 14.94
C SER A 55 11.80 3.09 13.86
N GLU A 56 12.30 1.89 14.17
CA GLU A 56 13.25 1.17 13.31
C GLU A 56 12.58 0.19 12.33
N HIS A 57 11.33 -0.24 12.61
CA HIS A 57 10.54 -1.15 11.75
C HIS A 57 11.22 -2.47 11.32
N ILE A 58 12.34 -2.85 11.93
CA ILE A 58 13.16 -4.02 11.51
C ILE A 58 12.32 -5.31 11.45
N LYS A 59 11.46 -5.54 12.46
CA LYS A 59 10.60 -6.73 12.50
C LYS A 59 9.60 -6.75 11.33
N ASP A 60 8.97 -5.61 11.03
CA ASP A 60 8.02 -5.48 9.92
C ASP A 60 8.71 -5.65 8.58
N CYS A 61 9.93 -5.08 8.42
CA CYS A 61 10.76 -5.24 7.22
C CYS A 61 11.11 -6.70 6.95
N ASN A 62 11.47 -7.47 7.99
CA ASN A 62 11.72 -8.91 7.84
C ASN A 62 10.44 -9.69 7.49
N ALA A 63 9.30 -9.31 8.09
CA ALA A 63 8.02 -9.94 7.80
C ALA A 63 7.58 -9.74 6.35
N ILE A 64 7.90 -8.59 5.72
CA ILE A 64 7.57 -8.32 4.30
C ILE A 64 8.14 -9.41 3.38
N LEU A 65 9.39 -9.84 3.61
CA LEU A 65 10.07 -10.81 2.76
C LEU A 65 9.52 -12.23 2.92
N SER A 66 9.00 -12.55 4.11
CA SER A 66 8.47 -13.88 4.45
C SER A 66 6.97 -14.01 4.18
N LEU A 67 6.26 -12.89 4.07
CA LEU A 67 4.83 -12.87 3.77
C LEU A 67 4.56 -13.32 2.33
N VAL A 68 3.60 -14.21 2.17
CA VAL A 68 3.06 -14.64 0.87
C VAL A 68 1.57 -14.31 0.87
N LEU A 69 1.16 -13.40 -0.01
CA LEU A 69 -0.25 -13.09 -0.23
C LEU A 69 -0.82 -14.09 -1.22
N ASP A 70 -1.92 -14.74 -0.83
CA ASP A 70 -2.64 -15.64 -1.73
C ASP A 70 -3.51 -14.85 -2.73
N ASP A 71 -4.21 -15.57 -3.60
CA ASP A 71 -5.03 -14.94 -4.64
C ASP A 71 -6.25 -14.23 -4.06
N ASP A 72 -6.81 -14.70 -2.94
CA ASP A 72 -7.95 -14.08 -2.27
C ASP A 72 -7.54 -12.76 -1.60
N ASP A 73 -6.38 -12.74 -0.94
CA ASP A 73 -5.76 -11.53 -0.39
C ASP A 73 -5.56 -10.48 -1.49
N LYS A 74 -4.89 -10.87 -2.58
CA LYS A 74 -4.59 -9.98 -3.70
C LYS A 74 -5.86 -9.47 -4.37
N SER A 75 -6.83 -10.35 -4.59
CA SER A 75 -8.12 -10.00 -5.20
C SER A 75 -8.87 -8.99 -4.33
N SER A 76 -8.97 -9.22 -3.02
CA SER A 76 -9.68 -8.32 -2.11
C SER A 76 -9.10 -6.91 -2.10
N ILE A 77 -7.77 -6.78 -2.08
CA ILE A 77 -7.06 -5.49 -2.14
C ILE A 77 -7.27 -4.82 -3.50
N THR A 78 -7.17 -5.60 -4.58
CA THR A 78 -7.35 -5.13 -5.96
C THR A 78 -8.75 -4.55 -6.18
N GLU A 79 -9.78 -5.25 -5.73
CA GLU A 79 -11.18 -4.86 -5.95
C GLU A 79 -11.55 -3.55 -5.23
N VAL A 80 -10.95 -3.26 -4.08
CA VAL A 80 -11.12 -1.94 -3.46
C VAL A 80 -10.27 -0.89 -4.17
N SER A 81 -9.03 -1.25 -4.54
CA SER A 81 -8.09 -0.33 -5.19
C SER A 81 -8.61 0.23 -6.52
N LYS A 82 -9.27 -0.63 -7.33
CA LYS A 82 -9.88 -0.29 -8.62
C LYS A 82 -11.04 0.71 -8.55
N LYS A 83 -11.63 0.92 -7.37
CA LYS A 83 -12.73 1.90 -7.20
C LYS A 83 -12.23 3.33 -7.23
N GLY A 84 -10.95 3.55 -7.00
CA GLY A 84 -10.34 4.86 -7.12
C GLY A 84 -10.01 5.21 -8.57
N ARG A 85 -9.76 6.49 -8.80
CA ARG A 85 -9.34 7.03 -10.10
C ARG A 85 -7.87 6.71 -10.35
N ASP A 86 -7.53 6.55 -11.62
CA ASP A 86 -6.13 6.43 -12.04
C ASP A 86 -5.37 7.73 -11.72
N LEU A 87 -4.46 7.64 -10.76
CA LEU A 87 -3.68 8.79 -10.31
C LEU A 87 -2.72 9.31 -11.39
N GLN A 88 -2.23 8.47 -12.29
CA GLN A 88 -1.38 8.92 -13.40
C GLN A 88 -2.18 9.82 -14.35
N LEU A 89 -3.46 9.51 -14.59
CA LEU A 89 -4.34 10.34 -15.42
C LEU A 89 -4.79 11.62 -14.71
N VAL A 90 -5.07 11.54 -13.40
CA VAL A 90 -5.59 12.70 -12.64
C VAL A 90 -4.48 13.69 -12.28
N ILE A 91 -3.32 13.20 -11.84
CA ILE A 91 -2.23 13.99 -11.27
C ILE A 91 -1.02 14.10 -12.22
N GLY A 92 -0.69 13.03 -12.93
CA GLY A 92 0.56 12.95 -13.70
C GLY A 92 1.64 12.15 -12.96
N ASP A 93 2.89 12.34 -13.38
CA ASP A 93 4.04 11.65 -12.80
C ASP A 93 4.40 12.20 -11.40
N CYS A 94 5.25 11.49 -10.68
CA CYS A 94 5.74 11.88 -9.36
C CYS A 94 6.21 13.34 -9.34
N GLY A 95 5.68 14.12 -8.40
CA GLY A 95 5.97 15.53 -8.24
C GLY A 95 5.15 16.46 -9.13
N ASP A 96 4.36 15.96 -10.10
CA ASP A 96 3.40 16.80 -10.84
C ASP A 96 2.31 17.34 -9.91
N GLU A 97 2.00 16.65 -8.82
CA GLU A 97 1.08 17.11 -7.77
C GLU A 97 1.47 18.43 -7.13
N TYR A 98 2.75 18.81 -7.18
CA TYR A 98 3.27 20.08 -6.63
C TYR A 98 3.52 21.15 -7.69
N ARG A 99 3.52 20.76 -8.98
CA ARG A 99 3.89 21.65 -10.10
C ARG A 99 2.71 22.40 -10.72
N ARG A 100 1.47 22.03 -10.37
CA ARG A 100 0.25 22.72 -10.79
C ARG A 100 0.01 23.92 -9.86
N ALA A 101 0.66 25.04 -10.19
CA ALA A 101 0.38 26.36 -9.58
C ALA A 101 -0.93 26.95 -10.13
#